data_AF-A0A5N5T596-F1
#
_entry.id   AF-A0A5N5T596-F1
#
_cell.length_a   1.000
_cell.length_b   1.000
_cell.length_c   1.000
_cell.angle_alpha   90.00
_cell.angle_beta   90.00
_cell.angle_gamma   90.00
#
_symmetry.space_group_name_H-M   'P 1'
#
loop_
_entity.id
_entity.type
_entity.pdbx_description
1 polymer ?
#
loop_
_entity_poly.entity_id
_entity_poly.type
_entity_poly.pdbx_seq_one_letter_code
_entity_poly.pdbx_strand_id
1 'polypeptide(L)'
;MNFNEEQLKILKEFRERVGPNIPECMNSDIELSRWLIEWRKNWNIDNLLKWNAPEVLQKYYEIGFPGYAKDGSPVLIIPYGNADTRGVFHSCSKRDFISFNLQFLERTMVMIREKVDRPEGPVTRAIFIFDMDNFSFREFTWKPCKKLLIHEERICMFSSLWVLILAFYILFQCFNLCC
;
A
#
# COMPACT_ATOMS: atom_id res chain seq x y z
N MET A 1 3.82 26.71 9.06
CA MET A 1 3.03 26.81 7.82
C MET A 1 1.82 27.68 8.12
N ASN A 2 1.57 28.74 7.35
CA ASN A 2 0.37 29.57 7.51
C ASN A 2 -0.71 29.07 6.55
N PHE A 3 -1.79 28.52 7.10
CA PHE A 3 -2.97 28.10 6.36
C PHE A 3 -4.01 29.22 6.34
N ASN A 4 -4.79 29.33 5.26
CA ASN A 4 -5.92 30.25 5.18
C ASN A 4 -7.18 29.67 5.89
N GLU A 5 -8.22 30.48 6.09
CA GLU A 5 -9.44 30.06 6.80
C GLU A 5 -10.14 28.86 6.15
N GLU A 6 -10.11 28.76 4.83
CA GLU A 6 -10.74 27.68 4.08
C GLU A 6 -9.97 26.35 4.25
N GLN A 7 -8.65 26.40 4.20
CA GLN A 7 -7.76 25.26 4.50
C GLN A 7 -7.94 24.79 5.94
N LEU A 8 -8.08 25.73 6.90
CA LEU A 8 -8.34 25.39 8.30
C LEU A 8 -9.70 24.71 8.49
N LYS A 9 -10.73 25.12 7.75
CA LYS A 9 -12.04 24.47 7.75
C LYS A 9 -11.97 23.04 7.21
N ILE A 10 -11.28 22.84 6.09
CA ILE A 10 -11.07 21.51 5.49
C ILE A 10 -10.32 20.59 6.45
N LEU A 11 -9.24 21.09 7.07
CA LEU A 11 -8.48 20.33 8.07
C LEU A 11 -9.34 19.95 9.29
N LYS A 12 -10.25 20.82 9.72
CA LYS A 12 -11.16 20.53 10.81
C LYS A 12 -12.16 19.44 10.45
N GLU A 13 -12.84 19.54 9.30
CA GLU A 13 -13.79 18.52 8.82
C GLU A 13 -13.10 17.17 8.61
N PHE A 14 -11.88 17.19 8.08
CA PHE A 14 -11.04 16.01 7.96
C PHE A 14 -10.76 15.37 9.32
N ARG A 15 -10.29 16.15 10.32
CA ARG A 15 -10.00 15.66 11.66
C ARG A 15 -11.23 15.08 12.35
N GLU A 16 -12.41 15.68 12.16
CA GLU A 16 -13.67 15.16 12.73
C GLU A 16 -14.05 13.81 12.11
N ARG A 17 -13.84 13.64 10.80
CA ARG A 17 -14.13 12.38 10.10
C ARG A 17 -13.14 11.26 10.45
N VAL A 18 -11.87 11.61 10.65
CA VAL A 18 -10.79 10.62 10.83
C VAL A 18 -10.52 10.35 12.33
N GLY A 19 -10.74 11.33 13.20
CA GLY A 19 -10.43 11.30 14.64
C GLY A 19 -10.82 10.02 15.38
N PRO A 20 -12.05 9.50 15.25
CA PRO A 20 -12.47 8.26 15.91
C PRO A 20 -11.69 7.00 15.47
N ASN A 21 -11.05 7.03 14.31
CA ASN A 21 -10.28 5.90 13.74
C ASN A 21 -8.77 6.03 13.97
N ILE A 22 -8.32 7.13 14.60
CA ILE A 22 -6.90 7.37 14.88
C ILE A 22 -6.56 6.66 16.21
N PRO A 23 -5.52 5.80 16.24
CA PRO A 23 -5.03 5.23 17.48
C PRO A 23 -4.63 6.33 18.47
N GLU A 24 -4.88 6.12 19.77
CA GLU A 24 -4.65 7.10 20.84
C GLU A 24 -3.20 7.66 20.91
N CYS A 25 -2.24 6.94 20.31
CA CYS A 25 -0.85 7.39 20.18
C CYS A 25 -0.59 8.39 19.04
N MET A 26 -1.60 8.76 18.24
CA MET A 26 -1.51 9.64 17.07
C MET A 26 -2.51 10.81 17.13
N ASN A 27 -2.85 11.30 18.33
CA ASN A 27 -3.92 12.28 18.56
C ASN A 27 -3.66 13.72 18.04
N SER A 28 -2.54 14.00 17.38
CA SER A 28 -2.31 15.31 16.76
C SER A 28 -1.54 15.22 15.44
N ASP A 29 -1.84 16.11 14.49
CA ASP A 29 -1.15 16.20 13.20
C ASP A 29 0.38 16.39 13.35
N ILE A 30 0.82 17.04 14.43
CA ILE A 30 2.24 17.25 14.72
C ILE A 30 2.90 15.92 15.11
N GLU A 31 2.26 15.14 15.98
CA GLU A 31 2.76 13.82 16.38
C GLU A 31 2.73 12.84 15.20
N LEU A 32 1.68 12.88 14.38
CA LEU A 32 1.59 12.10 13.16
C LEU A 32 2.71 12.49 12.19
N SER A 33 2.94 13.78 11.96
CA SER A 33 4.01 14.27 11.09
C SER A 33 5.40 13.86 11.58
N ARG A 34 5.66 13.96 12.89
CA ARG A 34 6.93 13.53 13.51
C ARG A 34 7.14 12.03 13.34
N TRP A 35 6.11 11.25 13.64
CA TRP A 35 6.13 9.81 13.48
C TRP A 35 6.41 9.40 12.03
N LEU A 36 5.79 10.05 11.05
CA LEU A 36 6.01 9.78 9.64
C LEU A 36 7.44 10.07 9.18
N ILE A 37 8.00 11.21 9.59
CA ILE A 37 9.37 11.58 9.24
C ILE A 37 10.33 10.52 9.75
N GLU A 38 10.16 10.11 11.01
CA GLU A 38 10.98 9.09 11.64
C GLU A 38 10.76 7.72 10.99
N TRP A 39 9.52 7.36 10.66
CA TRP A 39 9.19 6.13 9.94
C TRP A 39 9.83 6.10 8.55
N ARG A 40 9.73 7.19 7.77
CA ARG A 40 10.35 7.30 6.43
C ARG A 40 11.87 7.14 6.51
N LYS A 41 12.49 7.75 7.53
CA LYS A 41 13.92 7.61 7.80
C LYS A 41 14.28 6.16 8.16
N ASN A 42 13.52 5.54 9.06
CA ASN A 42 13.76 4.17 9.52
C ASN A 42 13.63 3.12 8.41
N TRP A 43 12.74 3.34 7.45
CA TRP A 43 12.56 2.47 6.28
C TRP A 43 13.33 2.92 5.04
N ASN A 44 14.08 4.04 5.14
CA ASN A 44 14.84 4.62 4.04
C ASN A 44 13.98 4.86 2.78
N ILE A 45 12.75 5.33 2.96
CA ILE A 45 11.74 5.43 1.90
C ILE A 45 12.20 6.34 0.76
N ASP A 46 12.87 7.44 1.07
CA ASP A 46 13.33 8.42 0.07
C ASP A 46 14.34 7.83 -0.93
N ASN A 47 15.03 6.75 -0.57
CA ASN A 47 15.96 6.05 -1.44
C ASN A 47 15.42 4.70 -1.94
N LEU A 48 14.20 4.34 -1.55
CA LEU A 48 13.65 3.00 -1.76
C LEU A 48 13.44 2.69 -3.25
N LEU A 49 13.10 3.69 -4.07
CA LEU A 49 12.99 3.51 -5.53
C LEU A 49 14.32 3.11 -6.20
N LYS A 50 15.46 3.46 -5.60
CA LYS A 50 16.81 3.12 -6.08
C LYS A 50 17.36 1.84 -5.46
N TRP A 51 16.70 1.33 -4.41
CA TRP A 51 17.12 0.10 -3.74
C TRP A 51 16.91 -1.11 -4.64
N ASN A 52 17.92 -1.97 -4.73
CA ASN A 52 17.86 -3.18 -5.52
C ASN A 52 17.39 -4.34 -4.65
N ALA A 53 16.21 -4.87 -4.96
CA ALA A 53 15.60 -5.93 -4.18
C ALA A 53 16.40 -7.24 -4.31
N PRO A 54 16.40 -8.12 -3.29
CA PRO A 54 16.92 -9.47 -3.42
C PRO A 54 16.31 -10.22 -4.62
N GLU A 55 17.13 -10.99 -5.33
CA GLU A 55 16.72 -11.75 -6.52
C GLU A 55 15.52 -12.66 -6.25
N VAL A 56 15.45 -13.25 -5.04
CA VAL A 56 14.33 -14.11 -4.65
C VAL A 56 12.98 -13.38 -4.67
N LEU A 57 12.94 -12.12 -4.25
CA LEU A 57 11.71 -11.33 -4.29
C LEU A 57 11.36 -10.97 -5.73
N GLN A 58 12.35 -10.59 -6.54
CA GLN A 58 12.12 -10.25 -7.95
C GLN A 58 11.63 -11.43 -8.79
N LYS A 59 12.08 -12.66 -8.49
CA LYS A 59 11.75 -13.86 -9.26
C LYS A 59 10.53 -14.63 -8.76
N TYR A 60 10.27 -14.63 -7.46
CA TYR A 60 9.28 -15.54 -6.85
C TYR A 60 8.16 -14.81 -6.09
N TYR A 61 8.25 -13.49 -5.92
CA TYR A 61 7.16 -12.71 -5.34
C TYR A 61 6.59 -11.75 -6.37
N GLU A 62 5.56 -12.24 -7.06
CA GLU A 62 4.92 -11.55 -8.17
C GLU A 62 4.11 -10.36 -7.65
N ILE A 63 4.45 -9.16 -8.12
CA ILE A 63 3.67 -7.93 -7.98
C ILE A 63 3.86 -7.13 -9.26
N GLY A 64 2.78 -6.54 -9.80
CA GLY A 64 2.88 -5.84 -11.08
C GLY A 64 1.88 -4.71 -11.29
N PHE A 65 2.23 -3.83 -12.24
CA PHE A 65 1.36 -2.76 -12.73
C PHE A 65 0.84 -3.14 -14.13
N PRO A 66 -0.36 -3.74 -14.26
CA PRO A 66 -0.93 -4.08 -15.56
C PRO A 66 -1.31 -2.85 -16.42
N GLY A 67 -1.43 -1.67 -15.80
CA GLY A 67 -1.83 -0.44 -16.49
C GLY A 67 -2.65 0.49 -15.60
N TYR A 68 -3.59 1.20 -16.23
CA TYR A 68 -4.41 2.22 -15.59
C TYR A 68 -5.90 1.93 -15.78
N ALA A 69 -6.71 2.30 -14.79
CA ALA A 69 -8.16 2.29 -14.91
C ALA A 69 -8.67 3.45 -15.78
N LYS A 70 -9.98 3.48 -16.04
CA LYS A 70 -10.63 4.47 -16.92
C LYS A 70 -10.46 5.92 -16.46
N ASP A 71 -10.37 6.15 -15.15
CA ASP A 71 -10.08 7.47 -14.55
C ASP A 71 -8.58 7.81 -14.58
N GLY A 72 -7.75 6.90 -15.07
CA GLY A 72 -6.29 7.00 -15.14
C GLY A 72 -5.55 6.62 -13.86
N SER A 73 -6.25 6.11 -12.84
CA SER A 73 -5.64 5.56 -11.63
C SER A 73 -4.73 4.37 -11.95
N PRO A 74 -3.50 4.32 -11.41
CA PRO A 74 -2.66 3.14 -11.57
C PRO A 74 -3.31 1.94 -10.88
N VAL A 75 -3.18 0.79 -11.54
CA VAL A 75 -3.64 -0.50 -11.02
C VAL A 75 -2.41 -1.28 -10.59
N LEU A 76 -2.43 -1.80 -9.37
CA LEU A 76 -1.46 -2.75 -8.84
C LEU A 76 -2.15 -4.10 -8.63
N ILE A 77 -1.57 -5.19 -9.16
CA ILE A 77 -2.06 -6.55 -8.95
C ILE A 77 -1.07 -7.31 -8.07
N ILE A 78 -1.61 -8.02 -7.08
CA ILE A 78 -0.89 -8.93 -6.19
C ILE A 78 -1.59 -10.31 -6.23
N PRO A 79 -1.05 -11.30 -6.98
CA PRO A 79 -1.60 -12.65 -7.08
C PRO A 79 -1.26 -13.51 -5.85
N TYR A 80 -1.96 -13.25 -4.76
CA TYR A 80 -1.78 -13.96 -3.49
C TYR A 80 -2.02 -15.46 -3.59
N GLY A 81 -2.99 -15.90 -4.38
CA GLY A 81 -3.38 -17.30 -4.33
C GLY A 81 -2.39 -18.27 -4.99
N ASN A 82 -1.54 -17.78 -5.91
CA ASN A 82 -0.45 -18.56 -6.52
C ASN A 82 0.93 -18.30 -5.90
N ALA A 83 1.03 -17.43 -4.88
CA ALA A 83 2.31 -17.05 -4.30
C ALA A 83 2.89 -18.14 -3.36
N ASP A 84 4.14 -18.56 -3.60
CA ASP A 84 4.91 -19.39 -2.65
C ASP A 84 5.39 -18.55 -1.44
N THR A 85 4.43 -18.19 -0.60
CA THR A 85 4.66 -17.28 0.54
C THR A 85 5.65 -17.89 1.54
N ARG A 86 5.59 -19.21 1.76
CA ARG A 86 6.54 -19.93 2.61
C ARG A 86 7.95 -19.90 2.04
N GLY A 87 8.13 -20.25 0.77
CA GLY A 87 9.45 -20.25 0.13
C GLY A 87 10.07 -18.86 0.16
N VAL A 88 9.30 -17.82 -0.16
CA VAL A 88 9.75 -16.42 -0.07
C VAL A 88 10.15 -16.06 1.37
N PHE A 89 9.33 -16.38 2.37
CA PHE A 89 9.60 -16.00 3.76
C PHE A 89 10.78 -16.75 4.38
N HIS A 90 11.10 -17.94 3.86
CA HIS A 90 12.31 -18.67 4.25
C HIS A 90 13.57 -18.18 3.53
N SER A 91 13.42 -17.44 2.43
CA SER A 91 14.52 -17.09 1.54
C SER A 91 14.91 -15.62 1.56
N CYS A 92 14.15 -14.76 2.25
CA CYS A 92 14.50 -13.35 2.44
C CYS A 92 14.27 -12.89 3.89
N SER A 93 14.85 -11.74 4.24
CA SER A 93 14.57 -11.13 5.54
C SER A 93 13.18 -10.48 5.54
N LYS A 94 12.56 -10.40 6.73
CA LYS A 94 11.31 -9.65 6.93
C LYS A 94 11.42 -8.20 6.45
N ARG A 95 12.60 -7.60 6.64
CA ARG A 95 12.87 -6.21 6.26
C ARG A 95 12.89 -6.05 4.75
N ASP A 96 13.51 -6.98 4.02
CA ASP A 96 13.53 -6.95 2.55
C ASP A 96 12.13 -7.16 1.98
N PHE A 97 11.36 -8.10 2.52
CA PHE A 97 9.98 -8.35 2.10
C PHE A 97 9.10 -7.11 2.25
N ILE A 98 9.15 -6.44 3.41
CA ILE A 98 8.39 -5.22 3.66
C ILE A 98 8.90 -4.07 2.78
N SER A 99 10.22 -3.92 2.64
CA SER A 99 10.83 -2.88 1.79
C SER A 99 10.44 -3.05 0.32
N PHE A 100 10.29 -4.29 -0.14
CA PHE A 100 9.85 -4.58 -1.50
C PHE A 100 8.41 -4.13 -1.74
N ASN A 101 7.48 -4.45 -0.84
CA ASN A 101 6.10 -3.95 -0.91
C ASN A 101 6.04 -2.41 -0.86
N LEU A 102 6.80 -1.80 0.06
CA LEU A 102 6.92 -0.34 0.15
C LEU A 102 7.48 0.29 -1.12
N GLN A 103 8.36 -0.39 -1.86
CA GLN A 103 8.89 0.10 -3.13
C GLN A 103 7.79 0.18 -4.19
N PHE A 104 6.90 -0.81 -4.26
CA PHE A 104 5.73 -0.75 -5.16
C PHE A 104 4.75 0.35 -4.76
N LEU A 105 4.54 0.57 -3.46
CA LEU A 105 3.72 1.68 -2.97
C LEU A 105 4.31 3.05 -3.36
N GLU A 106 5.62 3.25 -3.18
CA GLU A 106 6.27 4.51 -3.57
C GLU A 106 6.21 4.72 -5.11
N ARG A 107 6.38 3.66 -5.91
CA ARG A 107 6.18 3.72 -7.37
C ARG A 107 4.75 4.12 -7.73
N THR A 108 3.77 3.60 -7.00
CA THR A 108 2.35 3.96 -7.19
C THR A 108 2.14 5.44 -6.91
N MET A 109 2.75 5.99 -5.85
CA MET A 109 2.69 7.41 -5.53
C MET A 109 3.33 8.30 -6.60
N VAL A 110 4.45 7.86 -7.19
CA VAL A 110 5.06 8.54 -8.34
C VAL A 110 4.10 8.58 -9.53
N MET A 111 3.52 7.44 -9.91
CA MET A 111 2.56 7.37 -11.02
C MET A 111 1.33 8.25 -10.83
N ILE A 112 0.88 8.44 -9.58
CA ILE A 112 -0.22 9.35 -9.24
C ILE A 112 0.23 10.80 -9.42
N ARG A 113 1.40 11.18 -8.88
CA ARG A 113 1.94 12.54 -8.94
C ARG A 113 2.18 13.01 -10.37
N GLU A 114 2.58 12.11 -11.27
CA GLU A 114 2.76 12.39 -12.69
C GLU A 114 1.46 12.76 -13.41
N LYS A 115 0.29 12.48 -12.81
CA LYS A 115 -1.04 12.69 -13.40
C LYS A 115 -1.86 13.77 -12.68
N VAL A 116 -1.19 14.73 -12.03
CA VAL A 116 -1.86 15.84 -11.34
C VAL A 116 -2.45 16.88 -12.32
N ASP A 117 -1.76 17.16 -13.43
CA ASP A 117 -2.12 18.24 -14.37
C ASP A 117 -2.82 17.70 -15.63
N ARG A 118 -3.89 16.93 -15.44
CA ARG A 118 -4.67 16.36 -16.54
C ARG A 118 -5.95 17.15 -16.83
N PRO A 119 -6.42 17.20 -18.10
CA PRO A 119 -7.68 17.86 -18.45
C PRO A 119 -8.91 17.26 -17.75
N GLU A 120 -8.91 15.95 -17.47
CA GLU A 120 -10.00 15.26 -16.79
C GLU A 120 -9.98 15.42 -15.26
N GLY A 121 -8.98 16.15 -14.73
CA GLY A 121 -8.72 16.32 -13.31
C GLY A 121 -7.59 15.43 -12.77
N PRO A 122 -7.04 15.77 -11.59
CA PRO A 122 -5.92 15.05 -11.00
C PRO A 122 -6.31 13.62 -10.63
N VAL A 123 -5.40 12.68 -10.89
CA VAL A 123 -5.49 11.35 -10.28
C VAL A 123 -5.16 11.49 -8.81
N THR A 124 -6.07 11.01 -7.95
CA THR A 124 -5.90 11.05 -6.49
C THR A 124 -5.94 9.67 -5.87
N ARG A 125 -6.14 8.61 -6.66
CA ARG A 125 -6.30 7.25 -6.15
C ARG A 125 -5.53 6.22 -6.98
N ALA A 126 -5.33 5.05 -6.39
CA ALA A 126 -4.84 3.84 -7.03
C ALA A 126 -5.79 2.67 -6.72
N ILE A 127 -5.76 1.66 -7.58
CA ILE A 127 -6.55 0.45 -7.44
C ILE A 127 -5.61 -0.71 -7.12
N PHE A 128 -5.93 -1.43 -6.05
CA PHE A 128 -5.18 -2.61 -5.62
C PHE A 128 -6.08 -3.81 -5.81
N ILE A 129 -5.61 -4.75 -6.62
CA ILE A 129 -6.29 -6.00 -6.91
C ILE A 129 -5.50 -7.10 -6.23
N PHE A 130 -6.14 -7.72 -5.25
CA PHE A 130 -5.63 -8.94 -4.63
C PHE A 130 -6.29 -10.12 -5.34
N ASP A 131 -5.51 -10.79 -6.18
CA ASP A 131 -5.97 -11.99 -6.87
C ASP A 131 -5.78 -13.20 -5.94
N MET A 132 -6.92 -13.72 -5.49
CA MET A 132 -7.01 -14.81 -4.54
C MET A 132 -7.32 -16.14 -5.23
N ASP A 133 -7.17 -16.23 -6.55
CA ASP A 133 -7.36 -17.50 -7.26
C ASP A 133 -6.33 -18.55 -6.82
N ASN A 134 -6.78 -19.79 -6.58
CA ASN A 134 -6.01 -20.87 -5.95
C ASN A 134 -5.54 -20.62 -4.50
N PHE A 135 -6.03 -19.57 -3.85
CA PHE A 135 -5.67 -19.28 -2.47
C PHE A 135 -6.02 -20.42 -1.51
N SER A 136 -5.04 -20.84 -0.70
CA SER A 136 -5.23 -21.86 0.32
C SER A 136 -4.97 -21.33 1.72
N PHE A 137 -5.89 -21.59 2.65
CA PHE A 137 -5.68 -21.34 4.08
C PHE A 137 -4.47 -22.08 4.66
N ARG A 138 -3.94 -23.11 3.98
CA ARG A 138 -2.70 -23.80 4.39
C ARG A 138 -1.54 -22.81 4.53
N GLU A 139 -1.40 -21.85 3.64
CA GLU A 139 -0.32 -20.87 3.70
C GLU A 139 -0.50 -19.91 4.88
N PHE A 140 -1.74 -19.47 5.13
CA PHE A 140 -2.09 -18.51 6.17
C PHE A 140 -2.23 -19.10 7.58
N THR A 141 -2.34 -20.42 7.70
CA THR A 141 -2.33 -21.12 9.00
C THR A 141 -0.92 -21.22 9.58
N TRP A 142 0.13 -20.99 8.78
CA TRP A 142 1.49 -20.94 9.28
C TRP A 142 1.73 -19.66 10.10
N LYS A 143 1.91 -19.80 11.41
CA LYS A 143 2.00 -18.68 12.37
C LYS A 143 3.01 -17.59 11.99
N PRO A 144 4.23 -17.90 11.51
CA PRO A 144 5.19 -16.89 11.06
C PRO A 144 4.67 -16.06 9.89
N CYS A 145 4.03 -16.69 8.91
CA CYS A 145 3.45 -15.99 7.77
C CYS A 145 2.37 -15.03 8.21
N LYS A 146 1.40 -15.51 8.98
CA LYS A 146 0.33 -14.67 9.55
C LYS A 146 0.86 -13.46 10.32
N LYS A 147 1.88 -13.67 11.18
CA LYS A 147 2.50 -12.60 11.95
C LYS A 147 3.20 -11.58 11.04
N LEU A 148 3.87 -12.03 9.99
CA LEU A 148 4.58 -11.15 9.07
C LEU A 148 3.61 -10.36 8.21
N LEU A 149 2.58 -10.98 7.64
CA LEU A 149 1.56 -10.30 6.84
C LEU A 149 0.82 -9.23 7.65
N ILE A 150 0.36 -9.56 8.86
CA ILE A 150 -0.27 -8.56 9.74
C ILE A 150 0.70 -7.40 10.06
N HIS A 151 1.98 -7.70 10.24
CA HIS A 151 2.99 -6.69 10.52
C HIS A 151 3.30 -5.82 9.30
N GLU A 152 3.39 -6.42 8.12
CA GLU A 152 3.56 -5.75 6.83
C GLU A 152 2.35 -4.85 6.52
N GLU A 153 1.13 -5.38 6.60
CA GLU A 153 -0.11 -4.63 6.40
C GLU A 153 -0.17 -3.42 7.34
N ARG A 154 0.21 -3.58 8.62
CA ARG A 154 0.29 -2.44 9.54
C ARG A 154 1.26 -1.39 9.02
N ILE A 155 2.49 -1.77 8.67
CA ILE A 155 3.51 -0.83 8.18
C ILE A 155 3.06 -0.13 6.90
N CYS A 156 2.52 -0.89 5.94
CA CYS A 156 2.10 -0.39 4.65
C CYS A 156 0.83 0.49 4.75
N MET A 157 -0.14 0.14 5.60
CA MET A 157 -1.29 0.99 5.90
C MET A 157 -0.88 2.35 6.47
N PHE A 158 0.17 2.41 7.29
CA PHE A 158 0.65 3.68 7.82
C PHE A 158 1.54 4.46 6.84
N SER A 159 2.25 3.78 5.93
CA SER A 159 3.01 4.44 4.84
C SER A 159 2.12 5.21 3.86
N SER A 160 0.91 4.70 3.64
CA SER A 160 -0.03 5.19 2.64
C SER A 160 -1.07 6.16 3.23
N LEU A 161 -0.88 6.58 4.50
CA LEU A 161 -1.72 7.49 5.26
C LEU A 161 -3.06 7.85 4.60
N TRP A 162 -4.08 7.07 4.97
CA TRP A 162 -5.45 7.54 5.23
C TRP A 162 -5.64 8.99 4.75
N VAL A 163 -6.15 9.25 3.53
CA VAL A 163 -7.60 9.41 3.33
C VAL A 163 -8.10 9.40 1.87
N LEU A 164 -7.29 9.38 0.80
CA LEU A 164 -7.86 9.57 -0.56
C LEU A 164 -7.54 8.51 -1.60
N ILE A 165 -6.66 7.57 -1.29
CA ILE A 165 -6.14 6.61 -2.24
C ILE A 165 -6.47 5.27 -1.63
N LEU A 166 -7.43 4.52 -2.17
CA LEU A 166 -7.57 3.04 -2.10
C LEU A 166 -9.03 2.65 -2.32
N ALA A 167 -9.34 2.19 -3.53
CA ALA A 167 -10.45 1.27 -3.72
C ALA A 167 -9.86 -0.15 -3.68
N PHE A 168 -10.25 -0.93 -2.67
CA PHE A 168 -9.84 -2.31 -2.53
C PHE A 168 -10.81 -3.21 -3.29
N TYR A 169 -10.29 -3.96 -4.25
CA TYR A 169 -11.03 -5.04 -4.89
C TYR A 169 -10.37 -6.37 -4.54
N ILE A 170 -11.06 -7.18 -3.74
CA ILE A 170 -10.70 -8.58 -3.53
C ILE A 170 -11.41 -9.36 -4.64
N LEU A 171 -10.66 -9.88 -5.61
CA LEU A 171 -11.23 -10.78 -6.60
C LEU A 171 -11.26 -12.19 -6.00
N PHE A 172 -12.41 -12.57 -5.46
CA PHE A 172 -12.81 -13.98 -5.42
C PHE A 172 -13.31 -14.33 -6.83
N GLN A 173 -12.88 -15.48 -7.37
CA GLN A 173 -13.31 -16.03 -8.66
C GLN A 173 -14.73 -15.59 -9.06
N CYS A 174 -14.82 -14.61 -9.95
CA CYS A 174 -15.96 -14.42 -10.86
C CYS A 174 -15.56 -14.97 -12.23
N PHE A 175 -15.11 -16.22 -12.27
CA PHE A 175 -14.96 -17.01 -13.49
C PHE A 175 -15.57 -18.39 -13.24
N ASN A 176 -16.91 -18.43 -13.10
CA ASN A 176 -17.72 -19.64 -13.28
C ASN A 176 -19.24 -19.34 -13.38
N LEU A 177 -19.63 -18.25 -14.06
CA LEU A 177 -21.00 -18.05 -14.54
C LEU A 177 -20.95 -17.30 -15.89
N CYS A 178 -20.41 -17.96 -16.90
CA CYS A 178 -20.66 -17.69 -18.32
C CYS A 178 -20.07 -18.85 -19.15
N CYS A 179 -20.72 -20.00 -19.03
CA CYS A 179 -20.90 -21.03 -20.06
C CYS A 179 -22.20 -21.75 -19.70
#